data_AF-A0A959VK32-F1
#
_entry.id   AF-A0A959VK32-F1
#
_cell.length_a   1.000
_cell.length_b   1.000
_cell.length_c   1.000
_cell.angle_alpha   90.00
_cell.angle_beta   90.00
_cell.angle_gamma   90.00
#
_symmetry.space_group_name_H-M   'P 1'
#
loop_
_entity.id
_entity.type
_entity.pdbx_description
1 polymer ?
#
loop_
_entity_poly.entity_id
_entity_poly.type
_entity_poly.pdbx_seq_one_letter_code
_entity_poly.pdbx_strand_id
1 'polypeptide(L)'
;MMLVAMLMQPNFAQEIRWDDEEPRLVLEAISDGQVSDEEFKEISHTRGFIRLGQREIGMGREFSHSEFREYLDSQVPHRYRLRKTLNDWSQIDFSSLANRAKRYLPQGADLATTVYPSIKPKPNSFVWEIDSDPAIFLFLDPAKSSEEVATTITHELHHIGYGKSCPSQKFISWKSNLTDSQQTAWTWLGAYGEGFAVLAAAKDISNPVGDMGDEVQKAWTDGMKNLDRDFSLVQEFLIASASGKLDSQQSMEKARSFYGVQGPWYTVGFHIAITIEKELGREKLIECYTDPRKLLIFYNDAVKKGERKQPTFSAELIRELGLLRSTED
;
A
#
# COMPACT_ATOMS: atom_id res chain seq x y z
N MET A 1 37.91 -4.25 -33.26
CA MET A 1 36.93 -3.18 -32.97
C MET A 1 35.71 -3.84 -32.34
N MET A 2 35.65 -3.86 -31.01
CA MET A 2 34.47 -4.31 -30.27
C MET A 2 33.44 -3.18 -30.29
N LEU A 3 32.28 -3.43 -30.89
CA LEU A 3 31.12 -2.56 -30.80
C LEU A 3 30.56 -2.70 -29.37
N VAL A 4 30.82 -1.71 -28.51
CA VAL A 4 30.13 -1.57 -27.23
C VAL A 4 28.74 -1.07 -27.56
N ALA A 5 27.76 -1.96 -27.49
CA ALA A 5 26.35 -1.58 -27.46
C ALA A 5 26.12 -0.83 -26.13
N MET A 6 26.10 0.51 -26.18
CA MET A 6 25.47 1.32 -25.16
C MET A 6 23.97 0.99 -25.17
N LEU A 7 23.59 0.03 -24.33
CA LEU A 7 22.21 -0.12 -23.91
C LEU A 7 21.83 1.19 -23.21
N MET A 8 21.09 2.05 -23.90
CA MET A 8 20.39 3.16 -23.26
C MET A 8 19.50 2.54 -22.18
N GLN A 9 19.87 2.74 -20.92
CA GLN A 9 18.96 2.45 -19.83
C GLN A 9 17.72 3.32 -20.04
N PRO A 10 16.51 2.74 -20.00
CA PRO A 10 15.30 3.54 -20.03
C PRO A 10 15.38 4.59 -18.93
N ASN A 11 15.00 5.82 -19.26
CA ASN A 11 15.15 6.99 -18.44
C ASN A 11 14.18 6.89 -17.24
N PHE A 12 14.55 6.13 -16.20
CA PHE A 12 13.72 5.85 -15.01
C PHE A 12 13.37 7.11 -14.20
N ALA A 13 14.09 8.21 -14.41
CA ALA A 13 13.93 9.46 -13.67
C ALA A 13 12.60 10.21 -13.90
N GLN A 14 11.67 9.68 -14.71
CA GLN A 14 10.39 10.32 -15.01
C GLN A 14 9.16 9.72 -14.31
N GLU A 15 9.26 8.59 -13.62
CA GLU A 15 8.06 7.95 -13.04
C GLU A 15 7.70 8.52 -11.66
N ILE A 16 8.66 8.83 -10.80
CA ILE A 16 8.36 9.31 -9.45
C ILE A 16 8.86 10.75 -9.29
N ARG A 17 7.93 11.67 -9.00
CA ARG A 17 8.23 13.07 -8.75
C ARG A 17 8.21 13.36 -7.26
N TRP A 18 9.26 13.95 -6.72
CA TRP A 18 9.27 14.53 -5.38
C TRP A 18 8.84 16.00 -5.48
N ASP A 19 7.82 16.39 -4.73
CA ASP A 19 7.24 17.74 -4.75
C ASP A 19 7.22 18.29 -3.32
N ASP A 20 8.29 19.00 -2.95
CA ASP A 20 8.50 19.58 -1.61
C ASP A 20 8.33 21.10 -1.57
N GLU A 21 7.69 21.69 -2.57
CA GLU A 21 7.43 23.13 -2.64
C GLU A 21 6.65 23.62 -1.41
N GLU A 22 5.54 22.95 -1.09
CA GLU A 22 4.67 23.27 0.06
C GLU A 22 5.43 23.30 1.40
N PRO A 23 6.08 22.21 1.84
CA PRO A 23 6.76 22.23 3.14
C PRO A 23 7.98 23.17 3.14
N ARG A 24 8.61 23.47 2.00
CA ARG A 24 9.68 24.49 1.95
C ARG A 24 9.13 25.88 2.24
N LEU A 25 8.05 26.29 1.56
CA LEU A 25 7.38 27.57 1.80
C LEU A 25 6.86 27.66 3.24
N VAL A 26 6.29 26.59 3.77
CA VAL A 26 5.87 26.54 5.18
C VAL A 26 7.06 26.76 6.12
N LEU A 27 8.18 26.07 5.90
CA LEU A 27 9.37 26.20 6.74
C LEU A 27 10.03 27.58 6.64
N GLU A 28 9.85 28.28 5.53
CA GLU A 28 10.24 29.68 5.34
C GLU A 28 9.28 30.59 6.11
N ALA A 29 7.98 30.50 5.88
CA ALA A 29 6.99 31.35 6.53
C ALA A 29 7.00 31.27 8.07
N ILE A 30 7.17 30.07 8.63
CA ILE A 30 7.26 29.92 10.10
C ILE A 30 8.63 30.35 10.66
N SER A 31 9.54 30.93 9.87
CA SER A 31 10.82 31.44 10.36
C SER A 31 10.70 32.63 11.27
N ASP A 32 9.71 33.48 11.00
CA ASP A 32 9.56 34.80 11.60
C ASP A 32 8.52 34.78 12.74
N GLY A 33 8.01 33.59 13.06
CA GLY A 33 7.20 33.30 14.24
C GLY A 33 5.71 33.13 13.97
N GLN A 34 5.14 33.82 12.98
CA GLN A 34 3.76 33.63 12.54
C GLN A 34 3.69 33.73 11.02
N VAL A 35 2.88 32.87 10.40
CA VAL A 35 2.65 32.91 8.96
C VAL A 35 1.80 34.14 8.64
N SER A 36 2.27 35.02 7.75
CA SER A 36 1.52 36.17 7.23
C SER A 36 0.43 35.78 6.23
N ASP A 37 -0.45 36.73 5.87
CA ASP A 37 -1.51 36.48 4.88
C ASP A 37 -0.92 36.21 3.49
N GLU A 38 0.12 36.95 3.12
CA GLU A 38 0.83 36.80 1.85
C GLU A 38 1.53 35.43 1.76
N GLU A 39 2.27 35.04 2.80
CA GLU A 39 2.95 33.73 2.84
C GLU A 39 1.94 32.58 2.82
N PHE A 40 0.85 32.68 3.59
CA PHE A 40 -0.19 31.65 3.58
C PHE A 40 -0.86 31.56 2.21
N LYS A 41 -1.07 32.69 1.54
CA LYS A 41 -1.61 32.71 0.18
C LYS A 41 -0.68 31.98 -0.79
N GLU A 42 0.64 32.15 -0.69
CA GLU A 42 1.61 31.40 -1.50
C GLU A 42 1.54 29.89 -1.22
N ILE A 43 1.57 29.48 0.05
CA ILE A 43 1.42 28.07 0.47
C ILE A 43 0.13 27.47 -0.10
N SER A 44 -0.99 28.21 -0.03
CA SER A 44 -2.30 27.73 -0.46
C SER A 44 -2.43 27.50 -1.98
N HIS A 45 -1.53 28.09 -2.77
CA HIS A 45 -1.48 27.88 -4.22
C HIS A 45 -0.56 26.73 -4.65
N THR A 46 0.22 26.15 -3.74
CA THR A 46 1.06 24.99 -4.06
C THR A 46 0.21 23.78 -4.43
N ARG A 47 0.73 22.93 -5.32
CA ARG A 47 0.02 21.72 -5.75
C ARG A 47 -0.22 20.77 -4.57
N GLY A 48 0.76 20.62 -3.67
CA GLY A 48 0.63 19.77 -2.47
C GLY A 48 -0.54 20.18 -1.58
N PHE A 49 -0.67 21.49 -1.28
CA PHE A 49 -1.78 22.00 -0.46
C PHE A 49 -3.14 21.81 -1.13
N ILE A 50 -3.27 22.16 -2.41
CA ILE A 50 -4.52 22.00 -3.18
C ILE A 50 -4.96 20.54 -3.18
N ARG A 51 -4.04 19.61 -3.45
CA ARG A 51 -4.34 18.17 -3.51
C ARG A 51 -4.67 17.59 -2.13
N LEU A 52 -4.01 18.05 -1.07
CA LEU A 52 -4.37 17.69 0.30
C LEU A 52 -5.81 18.12 0.63
N GLY A 53 -6.19 19.34 0.28
CA GLY A 53 -7.55 19.86 0.46
C GLY A 53 -8.59 19.05 -0.33
N GLN A 54 -8.32 18.75 -1.60
CA GLN A 54 -9.18 17.89 -2.43
C GLN A 54 -9.42 16.52 -1.78
N ARG A 55 -8.37 15.91 -1.22
CA ARG A 55 -8.48 14.62 -0.52
C ARG A 55 -9.32 14.72 0.76
N GLU A 56 -9.15 15.75 1.58
CA GLU A 56 -9.96 15.90 2.80
C GLU A 56 -11.44 16.08 2.44
N ILE A 57 -11.75 16.94 1.46
CA ILE A 57 -13.11 17.14 0.93
C ILE A 57 -13.69 15.84 0.36
N GLY A 58 -12.90 15.10 -0.44
CA GLY A 58 -13.30 13.82 -1.02
C GLY A 58 -13.60 12.74 0.04
N MET A 59 -13.06 12.87 1.25
CA MET A 59 -13.39 12.02 2.40
C MET A 59 -14.53 12.56 3.26
N GLY A 60 -15.23 13.62 2.81
CA GLY A 60 -16.32 14.25 3.55
C GLY A 60 -15.85 14.99 4.80
N ARG A 61 -14.60 15.45 4.83
CA ARG A 61 -14.00 16.18 5.95
C ARG A 61 -13.89 17.65 5.59
N GLU A 62 -14.03 18.51 6.59
CA GLU A 62 -13.76 19.93 6.44
C GLU A 62 -12.25 20.17 6.26
N PHE A 63 -11.91 21.20 5.48
CA PHE A 63 -10.55 21.65 5.26
C PHE A 63 -10.49 23.16 5.47
N SER A 64 -10.29 23.57 6.72
CA SER A 64 -10.28 24.98 7.11
C SER A 64 -8.88 25.58 6.95
N HIS A 65 -8.80 26.68 6.18
CA HIS A 65 -7.57 27.44 6.02
C HIS A 65 -7.10 28.08 7.34
N SER A 66 -8.02 28.54 8.18
CA SER A 66 -7.66 29.16 9.47
C SER A 66 -7.09 28.13 10.43
N GLU A 67 -7.71 26.95 10.55
CA GLU A 67 -7.20 25.86 11.39
C GLU A 67 -5.84 25.36 10.88
N PHE A 68 -5.66 25.30 9.56
CA PHE A 68 -4.37 24.92 8.99
C PHE A 68 -3.29 25.94 9.34
N ARG A 69 -3.59 27.25 9.23
CA ARG A 69 -2.64 28.30 9.60
C ARG A 69 -2.29 28.29 11.09
N GLU A 70 -3.27 28.16 11.97
CA GLU A 70 -3.04 28.01 13.41
C GLU A 70 -2.14 26.80 13.70
N TYR A 71 -2.34 25.70 12.99
CA TYR A 71 -1.46 24.55 13.07
C TYR A 71 -0.04 24.89 12.59
N LEU A 72 0.15 25.59 11.48
CA LEU A 72 1.49 25.97 11.00
C LEU A 72 2.22 26.84 12.03
N ASP A 73 1.54 27.82 12.63
CA ASP A 73 2.11 28.65 13.70
C ASP A 73 2.56 27.80 14.90
N SER A 74 1.81 26.74 15.24
CA SER A 74 2.20 25.81 16.30
C SER A 74 3.47 25.01 15.99
N GLN A 75 3.92 24.95 14.73
CA GLN A 75 5.12 24.22 14.31
C GLN A 75 6.41 25.03 14.40
N VAL A 76 6.35 26.34 14.69
CA VAL A 76 7.52 27.21 14.84
C VAL A 76 8.61 26.62 15.75
N PRO A 77 8.30 26.05 16.95
CA PRO A 77 9.32 25.44 17.81
C PRO A 77 9.99 24.19 17.20
N HIS A 78 9.37 23.57 16.20
CA HIS A 78 9.82 22.33 15.56
C HIS A 78 10.51 22.56 14.21
N ARG A 79 10.53 23.80 13.70
CA ARG A 79 11.03 24.17 12.37
C ARG A 79 12.39 23.57 12.02
N TYR A 80 13.36 23.62 12.93
CA TYR A 80 14.70 23.09 12.66
C TYR A 80 14.68 21.58 12.43
N ARG A 81 13.93 20.83 13.25
CA ARG A 81 13.82 19.37 13.12
C ARG A 81 13.09 19.02 11.83
N LEU A 82 11.96 19.67 11.55
CA LEU A 82 11.21 19.49 10.30
C LEU A 82 12.07 19.77 9.06
N ARG A 83 12.84 20.87 9.06
CA ARG A 83 13.75 21.20 7.96
C ARG A 83 14.84 20.15 7.76
N LYS A 84 15.43 19.66 8.85
CA LYS A 84 16.41 18.57 8.78
C LYS A 84 15.77 17.32 8.19
N THR A 85 14.60 16.92 8.69
CA THR A 85 13.86 15.74 8.20
C THR A 85 13.52 15.88 6.71
N LEU A 86 13.03 17.04 6.26
CA LEU A 86 12.72 17.27 4.85
C LEU A 86 13.97 17.11 3.97
N ASN A 87 15.09 17.70 4.40
CA ASN A 87 16.35 17.56 3.69
C ASN A 87 16.82 16.10 3.66
N ASP A 88 16.74 15.37 4.77
CA ASP A 88 17.12 13.96 4.85
C ASP A 88 16.26 13.09 3.91
N TRP A 89 14.94 13.32 3.85
CA TRP A 89 14.03 12.57 2.98
C TRP A 89 14.17 12.95 1.50
N SER A 90 14.55 14.19 1.18
CA SER A 90 14.81 14.62 -0.20
C SER A 90 15.99 13.88 -0.86
N GLN A 91 16.83 13.20 -0.07
CA GLN A 91 17.96 12.41 -0.56
C GLN A 91 17.62 10.94 -0.81
N ILE A 92 16.35 10.52 -0.61
CA ILE A 92 15.92 9.15 -0.87
C ILE A 92 16.04 8.82 -2.36
N ASP A 93 16.67 7.69 -2.67
CA ASP A 93 16.80 7.18 -4.05
C ASP A 93 15.49 6.53 -4.52
N PHE A 94 14.59 7.34 -5.07
CA PHE A 94 13.31 6.89 -5.63
C PHE A 94 13.47 5.85 -6.75
N SER A 95 14.57 5.87 -7.51
CA SER A 95 14.79 4.89 -8.58
C SER A 95 15.01 3.49 -7.98
N SER A 96 15.76 3.41 -6.88
CA SER A 96 15.94 2.17 -6.13
C SER A 96 14.64 1.66 -5.52
N LEU A 97 13.80 2.56 -4.99
CA LEU A 97 12.48 2.19 -4.44
C LEU A 97 11.53 1.67 -5.53
N ALA A 98 11.44 2.36 -6.66
CA ALA A 98 10.67 1.93 -7.83
C ALA A 98 11.11 0.55 -8.30
N ASN A 99 12.42 0.33 -8.44
CA ASN A 99 12.98 -0.95 -8.84
C ASN A 99 12.66 -2.06 -7.83
N ARG A 100 12.56 -1.76 -6.53
CA ARG A 100 12.16 -2.75 -5.53
C ARG A 100 10.68 -3.11 -5.67
N ALA A 101 9.79 -2.11 -5.75
CA ALA A 101 8.36 -2.33 -5.94
C ALA A 101 8.06 -3.13 -7.23
N LYS A 102 8.72 -2.77 -8.35
CA LYS A 102 8.56 -3.44 -9.66
C LYS A 102 8.93 -4.92 -9.67
N ARG A 103 9.77 -5.41 -8.74
CA ARG A 103 10.11 -6.84 -8.68
C ARG A 103 8.90 -7.73 -8.52
N TYR A 104 7.85 -7.22 -7.89
CA TYR A 104 6.61 -7.94 -7.61
C TYR A 104 5.44 -7.43 -8.45
N LEU A 105 5.71 -6.74 -9.55
CA LEU A 105 4.65 -6.26 -10.45
C LEU A 105 4.80 -6.89 -11.83
N PRO A 106 3.71 -6.97 -12.62
CA PRO A 106 3.79 -7.37 -14.02
C PRO A 106 4.78 -6.48 -14.79
N GLN A 107 5.37 -7.04 -15.84
CA GLN A 107 6.24 -6.27 -16.73
C GLN A 107 5.48 -5.09 -17.33
N GLY A 108 6.09 -3.90 -17.28
CA GLY A 108 5.48 -2.67 -17.80
C GLY A 108 4.53 -1.98 -16.82
N ALA A 109 4.45 -2.42 -15.56
CA ALA A 109 3.67 -1.73 -14.54
C ALA A 109 4.11 -0.26 -14.39
N ASP A 110 3.11 0.62 -14.44
CA ASP A 110 3.29 2.06 -14.32
C ASP A 110 3.33 2.48 -12.85
N LEU A 111 4.43 3.12 -12.45
CA LEU A 111 4.62 3.70 -11.12
C LEU A 111 4.55 5.23 -11.12
N ALA A 112 4.05 5.85 -12.19
CA ALA A 112 3.89 7.29 -12.29
C ALA A 112 3.14 7.84 -11.06
N THR A 113 3.82 8.64 -10.24
CA THR A 113 3.27 9.21 -9.00
C THR A 113 4.02 10.47 -8.58
N THR A 114 3.36 11.32 -7.79
CA THR A 114 4.04 12.39 -7.03
C THR A 114 4.05 12.09 -5.54
N VAL A 115 5.20 12.24 -4.90
CA VAL A 115 5.37 12.16 -3.45
C VAL A 115 5.38 13.57 -2.87
N TYR A 116 4.45 13.85 -1.97
CA TYR A 116 4.30 15.10 -1.25
C TYR A 116 4.66 14.89 0.23
N PRO A 117 5.86 15.26 0.68
CA PRO A 117 6.07 15.55 2.10
C PRO A 117 5.14 16.71 2.52
N SER A 118 4.47 16.58 3.66
CA SER A 118 3.51 17.59 4.11
C SER A 118 3.61 17.87 5.61
N ILE A 119 3.58 19.16 5.95
CA ILE A 119 3.46 19.66 7.32
C ILE A 119 1.98 19.95 7.55
N LYS A 120 1.25 19.00 8.16
CA LYS A 120 -0.21 19.05 8.23
C LYS A 120 -0.77 18.59 9.57
N PRO A 121 -1.97 19.04 9.99
CA PRO A 121 -2.51 18.76 11.32
C PRO A 121 -2.68 17.28 11.67
N LYS A 122 -3.03 16.44 10.68
CA LYS A 122 -3.27 15.01 10.89
C LYS A 122 -1.96 14.23 10.68
N PRO A 123 -1.48 13.46 11.68
CA PRO A 123 -0.21 12.73 11.59
C PRO A 123 -0.38 11.39 10.86
N ASN A 124 -0.81 11.43 9.60
CA ASN A 124 -1.04 10.23 8.78
C ASN A 124 -0.40 10.35 7.38
N SER A 125 0.05 9.23 6.82
CA SER A 125 0.48 9.11 5.42
C SER A 125 -0.53 8.29 4.63
N PHE A 126 -0.69 8.53 3.33
CA PHE A 126 -1.70 7.85 2.51
C PHE A 126 -1.45 8.02 1.00
N VAL A 127 -2.11 7.19 0.21
CA VAL A 127 -2.21 7.34 -1.26
C VAL A 127 -3.54 7.99 -1.65
N TRP A 128 -3.52 8.81 -2.69
CA TRP A 128 -4.69 9.50 -3.26
C TRP A 128 -4.70 9.40 -4.79
N GLU A 129 -5.90 9.35 -5.39
CA GLU A 129 -6.11 9.36 -6.87
C GLU A 129 -5.30 8.31 -7.64
N ILE A 130 -5.34 7.05 -7.18
CA ILE A 130 -4.59 5.92 -7.78
C ILE A 130 -4.89 5.76 -9.29
N ASP A 131 -6.13 6.04 -9.71
CA ASP A 131 -6.59 5.75 -11.07
C ASP A 131 -6.14 6.79 -12.13
N SER A 132 -5.73 7.99 -11.72
CA SER A 132 -5.47 9.10 -12.65
C SER A 132 -4.10 9.74 -12.46
N ASP A 133 -3.89 10.42 -11.33
CA ASP A 133 -2.67 11.15 -11.01
C ASP A 133 -2.20 10.76 -9.59
N PRO A 134 -1.66 9.56 -9.39
CA PRO A 134 -1.36 9.06 -8.04
C PRO A 134 -0.51 10.03 -7.21
N ALA A 135 -0.89 10.17 -5.95
CA ALA A 135 -0.16 10.97 -4.98
C ALA A 135 0.10 10.16 -3.71
N ILE A 136 1.35 10.19 -3.23
CA ILE A 136 1.73 9.67 -1.91
C ILE A 136 1.95 10.88 -1.01
N PHE A 137 1.09 11.05 0.00
CA PHE A 137 1.27 12.06 1.04
C PHE A 137 2.01 11.47 2.21
N LEU A 138 3.13 12.09 2.58
CA LEU A 138 3.95 11.71 3.72
C LEU A 138 3.81 12.79 4.80
N PHE A 139 3.29 12.44 5.97
CA PHE A 139 3.37 13.33 7.11
C PHE A 139 4.84 13.52 7.49
N LEU A 140 5.33 14.77 7.48
CA LEU A 140 6.72 15.08 7.76
C LEU A 140 7.02 14.94 9.26
N ASP A 141 7.40 13.73 9.66
CA ASP A 141 7.59 13.34 11.05
C ASP A 141 9.09 13.19 11.39
N PRO A 142 9.65 14.06 12.26
CA PRO A 142 11.03 13.94 12.69
C PRO A 142 11.37 12.69 13.50
N ALA A 143 10.37 11.93 13.98
CA ALA A 143 10.58 10.66 14.67
C ALA A 143 10.84 9.49 13.70
N LYS A 144 10.50 9.63 12.42
CA LYS A 144 10.69 8.58 11.41
C LYS A 144 12.05 8.72 10.72
N SER A 145 12.74 7.59 10.57
CA SER A 145 14.00 7.51 9.81
C SER A 145 13.75 7.59 8.30
N SER A 146 14.77 7.94 7.52
CA SER A 146 14.70 7.88 6.05
C SER A 146 14.45 6.45 5.56
N GLU A 147 14.94 5.43 6.28
CA GLU A 147 14.73 4.02 5.98
C GLU A 147 13.28 3.59 6.16
N GLU A 148 12.62 4.03 7.23
CA GLU A 148 11.19 3.77 7.48
C GLU A 148 10.34 4.41 6.38
N VAL A 149 10.66 5.66 6.03
CA VAL A 149 9.94 6.38 4.98
C VAL A 149 10.18 5.77 3.60
N ALA A 150 11.40 5.36 3.28
CA ALA A 150 11.71 4.65 2.04
C ALA A 150 10.94 3.32 1.92
N THR A 151 10.80 2.59 3.03
CA THR A 151 10.01 1.35 3.09
C THR A 151 8.52 1.64 2.86
N THR A 152 8.00 2.68 3.52
CA THR A 152 6.61 3.15 3.32
C THR A 152 6.36 3.56 1.87
N ILE A 153 7.24 4.36 1.25
CA ILE A 153 7.11 4.76 -0.16
C ILE A 153 7.11 3.54 -1.06
N THR A 154 7.98 2.55 -0.80
CA THR A 154 8.03 1.33 -1.62
C THR A 154 6.74 0.52 -1.52
N HIS A 155 6.16 0.43 -0.32
CA HIS A 155 4.85 -0.20 -0.07
C HIS A 155 3.77 0.49 -0.90
N GLU A 156 3.68 1.82 -0.84
CA GLU A 156 2.67 2.57 -1.59
C GLU A 156 2.89 2.53 -3.11
N LEU A 157 4.15 2.55 -3.57
CA LEU A 157 4.47 2.35 -4.99
C LEU A 157 3.97 1.00 -5.49
N HIS A 158 4.08 -0.06 -4.68
CA HIS A 158 3.54 -1.35 -5.05
C HIS A 158 2.02 -1.29 -5.22
N HIS A 159 1.28 -0.64 -4.31
CA HIS A 159 -0.16 -0.45 -4.45
C HIS A 159 -0.54 0.31 -5.73
N ILE A 160 0.19 1.37 -6.07
CA ILE A 160 -0.04 2.15 -7.30
C ILE A 160 0.15 1.27 -8.53
N GLY A 161 1.29 0.58 -8.63
CA GLY A 161 1.57 -0.29 -9.76
C GLY A 161 0.61 -1.47 -9.85
N TYR A 162 0.22 -2.03 -8.70
CA TYR A 162 -0.76 -3.10 -8.61
C TYR A 162 -2.13 -2.63 -9.10
N GLY A 163 -2.65 -1.51 -8.59
CA GLY A 163 -3.97 -0.99 -8.96
C GLY A 163 -4.08 -0.62 -10.45
N LYS A 164 -2.99 -0.14 -11.07
CA LYS A 164 -2.95 0.19 -12.50
C LYS A 164 -2.79 -1.02 -13.41
N SER A 165 -2.15 -2.09 -12.94
CA SER A 165 -1.75 -3.24 -13.79
C SER A 165 -2.60 -4.49 -13.55
N CYS A 166 -3.28 -4.56 -12.41
CA CYS A 166 -3.99 -5.72 -11.91
C CYS A 166 -5.34 -5.33 -11.29
N PRO A 167 -6.34 -6.22 -11.33
CA PRO A 167 -6.33 -7.52 -12.01
C PRO A 167 -6.55 -7.38 -13.52
N SER A 168 -6.34 -8.47 -14.26
CA SER A 168 -6.55 -8.50 -15.72
C SER A 168 -8.02 -8.31 -16.12
N GLN A 169 -8.27 -7.76 -17.31
CA GLN A 169 -9.63 -7.64 -17.86
C GLN A 169 -10.38 -8.98 -17.92
N LYS A 170 -9.65 -10.08 -18.14
CA LYS A 170 -10.19 -11.45 -18.10
C LYS A 170 -10.73 -11.80 -16.72
N PHE A 171 -10.01 -11.46 -15.65
CA PHE A 171 -10.49 -11.67 -14.29
C PHE A 171 -11.70 -10.77 -13.99
N ILE A 172 -11.65 -9.49 -14.36
CA ILE A 172 -12.76 -8.54 -14.16
C ILE A 172 -14.04 -9.08 -14.82
N SER A 173 -13.94 -9.50 -16.07
CA SER A 173 -15.06 -10.05 -16.83
C SER A 173 -15.56 -11.40 -16.28
N TRP A 174 -14.69 -12.19 -15.66
CA TRP A 174 -15.10 -13.40 -14.96
C TRP A 174 -15.85 -13.07 -13.66
N LYS A 175 -15.31 -12.14 -12.86
CA LYS A 175 -15.87 -11.72 -11.57
C LYS A 175 -17.28 -11.13 -11.75
N SER A 176 -17.53 -10.39 -12.84
CA SER A 176 -18.85 -9.80 -13.12
C SER A 176 -19.96 -10.83 -13.39
N ASN A 177 -19.62 -12.11 -13.62
CA ASN A 177 -20.61 -13.19 -13.79
C ASN A 177 -20.94 -13.92 -12.48
N LEU A 178 -20.34 -13.51 -11.36
CA LEU A 178 -20.60 -14.09 -10.04
C LEU A 178 -21.77 -13.40 -9.34
N THR A 179 -22.30 -14.03 -8.30
CA THR A 179 -23.29 -13.37 -7.43
C THR A 179 -22.69 -12.18 -6.69
N ASP A 180 -23.52 -11.23 -6.23
CA ASP A 180 -23.03 -10.05 -5.51
C ASP A 180 -22.23 -10.41 -4.24
N SER A 181 -22.66 -11.44 -3.51
CA SER A 181 -21.96 -12.00 -2.35
C SER A 181 -20.56 -12.53 -2.71
N GLN A 182 -20.45 -13.27 -3.81
CA GLN A 182 -19.17 -13.75 -4.32
C GLN A 182 -18.28 -12.60 -4.78
N GLN A 183 -18.84 -11.60 -5.48
CA GLN A 183 -18.10 -10.41 -5.89
C GLN A 183 -17.56 -9.63 -4.68
N THR A 184 -18.34 -9.55 -3.60
CA THR A 184 -17.95 -8.94 -2.33
C THR A 184 -16.78 -9.68 -1.70
N ALA A 185 -16.84 -11.02 -1.61
CA ALA A 185 -15.73 -11.82 -1.11
C ALA A 185 -14.46 -11.65 -1.93
N TRP A 186 -14.56 -11.57 -3.27
CA TRP A 186 -13.44 -11.28 -4.16
C TRP A 186 -12.87 -9.87 -3.98
N THR A 187 -13.71 -8.88 -3.63
CA THR A 187 -13.23 -7.55 -3.25
C THR A 187 -12.38 -7.62 -1.98
N TRP A 188 -12.84 -8.33 -0.96
CA TRP A 188 -12.08 -8.46 0.29
C TRP A 188 -10.83 -9.34 0.19
N LEU A 189 -10.82 -10.33 -0.69
CA LEU A 189 -9.62 -11.11 -1.02
C LEU A 189 -8.52 -10.19 -1.57
N GLY A 190 -8.88 -9.09 -2.24
CA GLY A 190 -7.95 -8.05 -2.66
C GLY A 190 -7.20 -7.36 -1.51
N ALA A 191 -7.71 -7.41 -0.28
CA ALA A 191 -7.05 -6.82 0.89
C ALA A 191 -5.74 -7.53 1.28
N TYR A 192 -5.49 -8.76 0.80
CA TYR A 192 -4.17 -9.38 0.87
C TYR A 192 -3.07 -8.57 0.16
N GLY A 193 -3.46 -7.61 -0.69
CA GLY A 193 -2.57 -6.62 -1.28
C GLY A 193 -1.70 -5.88 -0.26
N GLU A 194 -2.17 -5.70 0.98
CA GLU A 194 -1.34 -5.13 2.07
C GLU A 194 -0.11 -5.98 2.37
N GLY A 195 -0.29 -7.30 2.51
CA GLY A 195 0.81 -8.23 2.71
C GLY A 195 1.72 -8.37 1.49
N PHE A 196 1.18 -8.20 0.27
CA PHE A 196 1.97 -8.20 -0.96
C PHE A 196 2.87 -6.95 -1.02
N ALA A 197 2.33 -5.80 -0.63
CA ALA A 197 3.07 -4.56 -0.54
C ALA A 197 4.17 -4.61 0.54
N VAL A 198 3.92 -5.26 1.69
CA VAL A 198 4.98 -5.54 2.69
C VAL A 198 6.11 -6.37 2.09
N LEU A 199 5.79 -7.45 1.35
CA LEU A 199 6.80 -8.27 0.67
C LEU A 199 7.59 -7.46 -0.37
N ALA A 200 6.91 -6.59 -1.12
CA ALA A 200 7.55 -5.74 -2.11
C ALA A 200 8.44 -4.65 -1.50
N ALA A 201 8.09 -4.15 -0.31
CA ALA A 201 8.85 -3.13 0.40
C ALA A 201 10.08 -3.68 1.14
N ALA A 202 10.02 -4.94 1.59
CA ALA A 202 11.03 -5.58 2.41
C ALA A 202 12.45 -5.50 1.81
N LYS A 203 13.41 -4.99 2.60
CA LYS A 203 14.85 -5.10 2.29
C LYS A 203 15.39 -6.49 2.60
N ASP A 204 14.92 -7.05 3.70
CA ASP A 204 15.18 -8.42 4.12
C ASP A 204 13.85 -9.14 4.36
N ILE A 205 13.60 -10.18 3.58
CA ILE A 205 12.38 -10.99 3.67
C ILE A 205 12.28 -11.72 5.02
N SER A 206 13.41 -11.97 5.70
CA SER A 206 13.40 -12.61 7.02
C SER A 206 12.88 -11.69 8.13
N ASN A 207 12.96 -10.37 7.92
CA ASN A 207 12.45 -9.33 8.81
C ASN A 207 11.85 -8.17 7.98
N PRO A 208 10.68 -8.37 7.35
CA PRO A 208 10.17 -7.47 6.32
C PRO A 208 9.78 -6.08 6.83
N VAL A 209 9.56 -5.94 8.15
CA VAL A 209 9.23 -4.67 8.81
C VAL A 209 10.38 -4.16 9.71
N GLY A 210 11.60 -4.68 9.56
CA GLY A 210 12.72 -4.38 10.45
C GLY A 210 13.16 -2.92 10.49
N ASP A 211 12.86 -2.16 9.43
CA ASP A 211 13.14 -0.72 9.33
C ASP A 211 11.99 0.15 9.88
N MET A 212 10.88 -0.44 10.31
CA MET A 212 9.70 0.28 10.81
C MET A 212 9.80 0.52 12.32
N GLY A 213 9.07 1.51 12.85
CA GLY A 213 9.03 1.76 14.29
C GLY A 213 8.50 0.61 15.16
N ASP A 214 8.78 0.68 16.46
CA ASP A 214 8.52 -0.38 17.46
C ASP A 214 7.08 -0.91 17.46
N GLU A 215 6.09 -0.02 17.30
CA GLU A 215 4.68 -0.41 17.28
C GLU A 215 4.38 -1.36 16.11
N VAL A 216 4.91 -1.04 14.92
CA VAL A 216 4.73 -1.85 13.71
C VAL A 216 5.45 -3.18 13.84
N GLN A 217 6.70 -3.18 14.32
CA GLN A 217 7.46 -4.41 14.56
C GLN A 217 6.78 -5.33 15.58
N LYS A 218 6.23 -4.75 16.65
CA LYS A 218 5.49 -5.51 17.67
C LYS A 218 4.21 -6.10 17.09
N ALA A 219 3.41 -5.29 16.39
CA ALA A 219 2.17 -5.75 15.77
C ALA A 219 2.43 -6.88 14.75
N TRP A 220 3.48 -6.74 13.94
CA TRP A 220 3.93 -7.78 13.02
C TRP A 220 4.31 -9.08 13.73
N THR A 221 5.12 -8.99 14.79
CA THR A 221 5.56 -10.15 15.58
C THR A 221 4.36 -10.87 16.20
N ASP A 222 3.43 -10.12 16.78
CA ASP A 222 2.20 -10.67 17.36
C ASP A 222 1.33 -11.33 16.29
N GLY A 223 1.17 -10.71 15.12
CA GLY A 223 0.40 -11.26 14.01
C GLY A 223 1.03 -12.55 13.45
N MET A 224 2.35 -12.57 13.23
CA MET A 224 3.06 -13.77 12.79
C MET A 224 3.00 -14.91 13.81
N LYS A 225 2.96 -14.61 15.11
CA LYS A 225 2.73 -15.61 16.17
C LYS A 225 1.32 -16.20 16.15
N ASN A 226 0.33 -15.42 15.71
CA ASN A 226 -1.08 -15.81 15.65
C ASN A 226 -1.53 -16.25 14.24
N LEU A 227 -0.59 -16.47 13.32
CA LEU A 227 -0.86 -16.67 11.90
C LEU A 227 -1.92 -17.73 11.62
N ASP A 228 -1.85 -18.91 12.25
CA ASP A 228 -2.82 -20.00 12.01
C ASP A 228 -4.26 -19.62 12.41
N ARG A 229 -4.39 -18.90 13.54
CA ARG A 229 -5.68 -18.38 14.02
C ARG A 229 -6.20 -17.33 13.04
N ASP A 230 -5.37 -16.37 12.70
CA ASP A 230 -5.76 -15.23 11.87
C ASP A 230 -6.08 -15.68 10.43
N PHE A 231 -5.34 -16.65 9.90
CA PHE A 231 -5.65 -17.32 8.63
C PHE A 231 -7.05 -17.95 8.66
N SER A 232 -7.36 -18.69 9.74
CA SER A 232 -8.66 -19.35 9.91
C SER A 232 -9.80 -18.33 9.99
N LEU A 233 -9.62 -17.25 10.75
CA LEU A 233 -10.61 -16.17 10.89
C LEU A 233 -10.88 -15.45 9.57
N VAL A 234 -9.83 -15.16 8.79
CA VAL A 234 -9.98 -14.53 7.46
C VAL A 234 -10.71 -15.47 6.51
N GLN A 235 -10.37 -16.76 6.50
CA GLN A 235 -11.05 -17.74 5.67
C GLN A 235 -12.55 -17.87 6.03
N GLU A 236 -12.89 -17.99 7.31
CA GLU A 236 -14.29 -18.05 7.76
C GLU A 236 -15.08 -16.81 7.34
N PHE A 237 -14.45 -15.64 7.44
CA PHE A 237 -15.01 -14.38 6.94
C PHE A 237 -15.27 -14.42 5.43
N LEU A 238 -14.31 -14.88 4.63
CA LEU A 238 -14.47 -14.98 3.17
C LEU A 238 -15.57 -15.96 2.78
N ILE A 239 -15.71 -17.09 3.48
CA ILE A 239 -16.81 -18.06 3.30
C ILE A 239 -18.16 -17.39 3.61
N ALA A 240 -18.26 -16.70 4.74
CA ALA A 240 -19.49 -16.05 5.16
C ALA A 240 -19.90 -14.91 4.20
N SER A 241 -18.92 -14.17 3.69
CA SER A 241 -19.16 -13.14 2.67
C SER A 241 -19.61 -13.75 1.34
N ALA A 242 -18.92 -14.78 0.85
CA ALA A 242 -19.22 -15.41 -0.44
C ALA A 242 -20.60 -16.11 -0.46
N SER A 243 -20.99 -16.73 0.66
CA SER A 243 -22.30 -17.38 0.83
C SER A 243 -23.45 -16.42 1.14
N GLY A 244 -23.19 -15.11 1.23
CA GLY A 244 -24.22 -14.11 1.54
C GLY A 244 -24.74 -14.14 2.98
N LYS A 245 -24.01 -14.78 3.91
CA LYS A 245 -24.34 -14.78 5.34
C LYS A 245 -24.04 -13.43 6.00
N LEU A 246 -23.15 -12.64 5.40
CA LEU A 246 -22.87 -11.26 5.78
C LEU A 246 -23.40 -10.33 4.70
N ASP A 247 -24.14 -9.31 5.09
CA ASP A 247 -24.46 -8.22 4.17
C ASP A 247 -23.21 -7.35 3.89
N SER A 248 -23.37 -6.34 3.03
CA SER A 248 -22.26 -5.45 2.64
C SER A 248 -21.70 -4.65 3.80
N GLN A 249 -22.54 -4.19 4.73
CA GLN A 249 -22.11 -3.39 5.88
C GLN A 249 -21.36 -4.27 6.89
N GLN A 250 -21.93 -5.41 7.24
CA GLN A 250 -21.31 -6.41 8.13
C GLN A 250 -19.96 -6.87 7.56
N SER A 251 -19.92 -7.11 6.24
CA SER A 251 -18.69 -7.50 5.56
C SER A 251 -17.62 -6.41 5.67
N MET A 252 -18.00 -5.14 5.47
CA MET A 252 -17.10 -4.00 5.60
C MET A 252 -16.59 -3.80 7.03
N GLU A 253 -17.46 -3.82 8.03
CA GLU A 253 -17.08 -3.69 9.44
C GLU A 253 -16.11 -4.80 9.87
N LYS A 254 -16.42 -6.04 9.48
CA LYS A 254 -15.55 -7.18 9.78
C LYS A 254 -14.20 -7.08 9.06
N ALA A 255 -14.20 -6.75 7.77
CA ALA A 255 -12.96 -6.59 7.02
C ALA A 255 -12.07 -5.45 7.56
N ARG A 256 -12.67 -4.33 7.99
CA ARG A 256 -11.93 -3.22 8.63
C ARG A 256 -11.22 -3.66 9.90
N SER A 257 -11.81 -4.56 10.68
CA SER A 257 -11.20 -5.09 11.90
C SER A 257 -9.89 -5.88 11.65
N PHE A 258 -9.65 -6.31 10.41
CA PHE A 258 -8.44 -7.05 10.04
C PHE A 258 -7.26 -6.18 9.55
N TYR A 259 -7.43 -4.85 9.43
CA TYR A 259 -6.31 -3.96 9.08
C TYR A 259 -5.41 -3.67 10.27
N GLY A 260 -5.93 -3.05 11.35
CA GLY A 260 -5.13 -2.67 12.52
C GLY A 260 -3.85 -1.89 12.15
N VAL A 261 -2.77 -2.05 12.95
CA VAL A 261 -1.43 -1.53 12.60
C VAL A 261 -0.72 -2.46 11.61
N GLN A 262 -0.74 -3.77 11.90
CA GLN A 262 -0.23 -4.87 11.05
C GLN A 262 -1.13 -6.10 11.26
N GLY A 263 -2.42 -5.95 10.98
CA GLY A 263 -3.43 -6.98 11.19
C GLY A 263 -3.39 -8.12 10.17
N PRO A 264 -4.36 -9.04 10.21
CA PRO A 264 -4.40 -10.22 9.35
C PRO A 264 -4.21 -9.96 7.86
N TRP A 265 -4.68 -8.82 7.30
CA TRP A 265 -4.44 -8.52 5.89
C TRP A 265 -2.96 -8.40 5.52
N TYR A 266 -2.15 -7.91 6.45
CA TYR A 266 -0.71 -7.77 6.29
C TYR A 266 0.00 -9.12 6.46
N THR A 267 -0.18 -9.77 7.63
CA THR A 267 0.60 -10.95 7.99
C THR A 267 0.17 -12.20 7.23
N VAL A 268 -1.14 -12.44 7.06
CA VAL A 268 -1.65 -13.56 6.27
C VAL A 268 -1.35 -13.34 4.79
N GLY A 269 -1.56 -12.11 4.28
CA GLY A 269 -1.24 -11.77 2.90
C GLY A 269 0.24 -11.96 2.56
N PHE A 270 1.13 -11.49 3.44
CA PHE A 270 2.57 -11.69 3.30
C PHE A 270 2.94 -13.16 3.33
N HIS A 271 2.40 -13.92 4.29
CA HIS A 271 2.65 -15.35 4.41
C HIS A 271 2.25 -16.10 3.14
N ILE A 272 1.07 -15.83 2.60
CA ILE A 272 0.60 -16.43 1.34
C ILE A 272 1.59 -16.10 0.21
N ALA A 273 1.95 -14.83 0.06
CA ALA A 273 2.83 -14.39 -1.02
C ALA A 273 4.22 -15.03 -0.94
N ILE A 274 4.85 -15.00 0.23
CA ILE A 274 6.20 -15.54 0.39
C ILE A 274 6.23 -17.06 0.26
N THR A 275 5.16 -17.76 0.69
CA THR A 275 5.05 -19.21 0.51
C THR A 275 4.93 -19.57 -0.98
N ILE A 276 4.13 -18.84 -1.76
CA ILE A 276 4.07 -19.03 -3.21
C ILE A 276 5.42 -18.73 -3.85
N GLU A 277 6.07 -17.62 -3.52
CA GLU A 277 7.36 -17.26 -4.13
C GLU A 277 8.45 -18.30 -3.82
N LYS A 278 8.55 -18.76 -2.56
CA LYS A 278 9.57 -19.73 -2.16
C LYS A 278 9.42 -21.08 -2.86
N GLU A 279 8.18 -21.58 -2.98
CA GLU A 279 7.93 -22.94 -3.45
C GLU A 279 7.62 -23.02 -4.95
N LEU A 280 7.08 -21.95 -5.54
CA LEU A 280 6.62 -21.90 -6.93
C LEU A 280 7.30 -20.81 -7.77
N GLY A 281 8.07 -19.91 -7.15
CA GLY A 281 8.77 -18.82 -7.83
C GLY A 281 7.94 -17.54 -7.95
N ARG A 282 8.64 -16.40 -8.07
CA ARG A 282 8.03 -15.07 -8.13
C ARG A 282 7.11 -14.86 -9.32
N GLU A 283 7.41 -15.46 -10.47
CA GLU A 283 6.54 -15.36 -11.65
C GLU A 283 5.14 -15.91 -11.37
N LYS A 284 5.04 -17.01 -10.61
CA LYS A 284 3.74 -17.58 -10.19
C LYS A 284 3.00 -16.68 -9.21
N LEU A 285 3.71 -16.00 -8.33
CA LEU A 285 3.12 -14.98 -7.45
C LEU A 285 2.55 -13.81 -8.27
N ILE A 286 3.30 -13.29 -9.24
CA ILE A 286 2.83 -12.19 -10.11
C ILE A 286 1.62 -12.64 -10.96
N GLU A 287 1.58 -13.90 -11.42
CA GLU A 287 0.39 -14.44 -12.06
C GLU A 287 -0.86 -14.33 -11.16
N CYS A 288 -0.73 -14.57 -9.85
CA CYS A 288 -1.84 -14.42 -8.90
C CYS A 288 -2.33 -12.97 -8.77
N TYR A 289 -1.44 -11.98 -8.92
CA TYR A 289 -1.84 -10.57 -8.91
C TYR A 289 -2.72 -10.23 -10.12
N THR A 290 -2.33 -10.72 -11.31
CA THR A 290 -3.09 -10.48 -12.55
C THR A 290 -4.37 -11.33 -12.65
N ASP A 291 -4.39 -12.50 -12.01
CA ASP A 291 -5.53 -13.41 -11.96
C ASP A 291 -5.71 -13.97 -10.54
N PRO A 292 -6.41 -13.24 -9.66
CA PRO A 292 -6.62 -13.62 -8.26
C PRO A 292 -7.22 -15.01 -8.04
N ARG A 293 -7.88 -15.61 -9.04
CA ARG A 293 -8.37 -16.99 -8.98
C ARG A 293 -7.27 -18.01 -8.70
N LYS A 294 -6.05 -17.72 -9.12
CA LYS A 294 -4.89 -18.60 -8.94
C LYS A 294 -4.35 -18.57 -7.51
N LEU A 295 -4.62 -17.51 -6.74
CA LEU A 295 -3.97 -17.29 -5.44
C LEU A 295 -4.16 -18.45 -4.47
N LEU A 296 -5.42 -18.86 -4.24
CA LEU A 296 -5.75 -19.92 -3.29
C LEU A 296 -5.22 -21.28 -3.74
N ILE A 297 -5.28 -21.53 -5.06
CA ILE A 297 -4.82 -22.78 -5.67
C ILE A 297 -3.30 -22.90 -5.55
N PHE A 298 -2.57 -21.87 -5.98
CA PHE A 298 -1.11 -21.85 -5.94
C PHE A 298 -0.59 -21.84 -4.50
N TYR A 299 -1.25 -21.15 -3.58
CA TYR A 299 -0.88 -21.23 -2.16
C TYR A 299 -1.04 -22.66 -1.62
N ASN A 300 -2.18 -23.30 -1.86
CA ASN A 300 -2.40 -24.68 -1.40
C ASN A 300 -1.40 -25.66 -2.00
N ASP A 301 -1.04 -25.49 -3.28
CA ASP A 301 -0.03 -26.32 -3.93
C ASP A 301 1.39 -26.04 -3.42
N ALA A 302 1.72 -24.79 -3.11
CA ALA A 302 2.97 -24.41 -2.45
C ALA A 302 3.09 -25.07 -1.06
N VAL A 303 2.03 -25.00 -0.24
CA VAL A 303 1.99 -25.64 1.09
C VAL A 303 2.19 -27.15 1.00
N LYS A 304 1.61 -27.83 -0.01
CA LYS A 304 1.80 -29.28 -0.21
C LYS A 304 3.23 -29.66 -0.61
N LYS A 305 3.95 -28.78 -1.30
CA LYS A 305 5.36 -29.00 -1.70
C LYS A 305 6.33 -28.76 -0.55
N GLY A 306 6.03 -27.79 0.31
CA GLY A 306 6.86 -27.46 1.46
C GLY A 306 6.89 -28.59 2.50
N GLU A 307 7.99 -28.68 3.25
CA GLU A 307 8.18 -29.70 4.29
C GLU A 307 7.43 -29.35 5.60
N ARG A 308 7.11 -28.07 5.80
CA ARG A 308 6.44 -27.58 7.03
C ARG A 308 4.94 -27.58 6.86
N LYS A 309 4.24 -28.19 7.83
CA LYS A 309 2.79 -28.10 7.95
C LYS A 309 2.38 -26.63 8.13
N GLN A 310 1.53 -26.15 7.24
CA GLN A 310 1.00 -24.78 7.20
C GLN A 310 -0.52 -24.82 6.99
N PRO A 311 -1.26 -23.76 7.38
CA PRO A 311 -2.69 -23.69 7.10
C PRO A 311 -2.94 -23.68 5.58
N THR A 312 -4.05 -24.28 5.15
CA THR A 312 -4.47 -24.30 3.75
C THR A 312 -5.89 -23.75 3.62
N PHE A 313 -6.20 -23.21 2.45
CA PHE A 313 -7.58 -22.85 2.13
C PHE A 313 -8.41 -24.12 1.94
N SER A 314 -9.60 -24.14 2.54
CA SER A 314 -10.52 -25.26 2.53
C SER A 314 -11.17 -25.42 1.14
N ALA A 315 -11.59 -26.66 0.84
CA ALA A 315 -12.37 -26.92 -0.36
C ALA A 315 -13.72 -26.17 -0.35
N GLU A 316 -14.27 -25.91 0.84
CA GLU A 316 -15.46 -25.09 1.02
C GLU A 316 -15.22 -23.66 0.51
N LEU A 317 -14.18 -22.97 0.96
CA LEU A 317 -13.89 -21.60 0.49
C LEU A 317 -13.73 -21.55 -1.03
N ILE A 318 -12.99 -22.51 -1.62
CA ILE A 318 -12.76 -22.57 -3.07
C ILE A 318 -14.10 -22.73 -3.81
N ARG A 319 -15.02 -23.56 -3.30
CA ARG A 319 -16.36 -23.73 -3.88
C ARG A 319 -17.21 -22.47 -3.72
N GLU A 320 -17.27 -21.89 -2.52
CA GLU A 320 -18.10 -20.69 -2.26
C GLU A 320 -17.66 -19.49 -3.12
N LEU A 321 -16.35 -19.36 -3.42
CA LEU A 321 -15.82 -18.34 -4.33
C LEU A 321 -16.13 -18.56 -5.82
N GLY A 322 -16.81 -19.67 -6.17
CA GLY A 322 -17.18 -19.98 -7.55
C GLY A 322 -16.03 -20.52 -8.41
N LEU A 323 -14.95 -21.02 -7.80
CA LEU A 323 -13.80 -21.58 -8.53
C LEU A 323 -14.03 -23.02 -9.00
N LEU A 324 -14.94 -23.74 -8.36
CA LEU A 324 -15.43 -25.05 -8.82
C LEU A 324 -16.84 -24.84 -9.35
N ARG A 325 -17.07 -25.15 -10.64
CA ARG A 325 -18.44 -25.23 -11.16
C ARG A 325 -19.14 -26.39 -10.46
N SER A 326 -20.38 -26.18 -9.99
CA SER A 326 -21.25 -27.30 -9.63
C SER A 326 -21.34 -28.21 -10.85
N THR A 327 -20.98 -29.47 -10.71
CA THR A 327 -21.14 -30.49 -11.75
C THR A 327 -22.60 -30.92 -11.93
N GLU A 328 -23.53 -30.05 -11.62
CA GLU A 328 -24.98 -30.28 -11.69
C GLU A 328 -25.57 -29.21 -12.61
N ASP A 329 -25.51 -29.50 -13.92
CA ASP A 329 -26.46 -29.06 -14.94
C ASP A 329 -27.06 -30.32 -15.59
#